data_AF-A0A1Y4FBG3-F1
#
_entry.id   AF-A0A1Y4FBG3-F1
#
_cell.length_a   1.000
_cell.length_b   1.000
_cell.length_c   1.000
_cell.angle_alpha   90.00
_cell.angle_beta   90.00
_cell.angle_gamma   90.00
#
_symmetry.space_group_name_H-M   'P 1'
#
loop_
_entity.id
_entity.type
_entity.pdbx_description
1 polymer ?
#
loop_
_entity_poly.entity_id
_entity_poly.type
_entity_poly.pdbx_seq_one_letter_code
_entity_poly.pdbx_strand_id
1 'polypeptide(L)'
;MATRSILRISELQAFEGFLESKGYMILATSKNPYEVLRAKKDGDTVIVYQKKDAKEHLSTMDKDYPLVREFIKSQRKQTNADKIRSMTDEELAEFYTTFSACKVCEYQDAERDTCGATTGFLCTQTYAEAIILDWLKSPAESEG
;
A
#
# COMPACT_ATOMS: atom_id res chain seq x y z
N MET A 1 3.77 -15.56 0.01
CA MET A 1 2.91 -15.41 -1.19
C MET A 1 3.70 -14.77 -2.31
N ALA A 2 3.74 -15.39 -3.50
CA ALA A 2 4.41 -14.80 -4.66
C ALA A 2 3.59 -13.60 -5.16
N THR A 3 4.06 -12.38 -4.90
CA THR A 3 3.44 -11.17 -5.47
C THR A 3 3.73 -11.18 -6.96
N ARG A 4 2.76 -11.64 -7.75
CA ARG A 4 2.81 -11.58 -9.22
C ARG A 4 3.05 -10.13 -9.60
N SER A 5 4.21 -9.86 -10.20
CA SER A 5 4.66 -8.51 -10.57
C SER A 5 4.02 -8.12 -11.89
N ILE A 6 2.70 -8.05 -11.89
CA ILE A 6 1.89 -7.87 -13.09
C ILE A 6 1.22 -6.50 -12.98
N LEU A 7 1.49 -5.65 -13.98
CA LEU A 7 0.86 -4.35 -14.11
C LEU A 7 -0.55 -4.53 -14.69
N ARG A 8 -1.59 -4.04 -13.99
CA ARG A 8 -2.97 -4.12 -14.49
C ARG A 8 -3.27 -2.94 -15.41
N ILE A 9 -4.19 -3.15 -16.37
CA ILE A 9 -4.62 -2.10 -17.30
C ILE A 9 -5.22 -0.91 -16.54
N SER A 10 -6.01 -1.16 -15.49
CA SER A 10 -6.61 -0.12 -14.65
C SER A 10 -5.59 0.71 -13.86
N GLU A 11 -4.34 0.25 -13.77
CA GLU A 11 -3.26 0.91 -13.02
C GLU A 11 -2.34 1.74 -13.93
N LEU A 12 -2.59 1.78 -15.25
CA LEU A 12 -1.73 2.44 -16.22
C LEU A 12 -1.46 3.91 -15.87
N GLN A 13 -2.51 4.68 -15.57
CA GLN A 13 -2.39 6.10 -15.22
C GLN A 13 -1.64 6.31 -13.89
N ALA A 14 -1.83 5.43 -12.91
CA ALA A 14 -1.09 5.49 -11.66
C ALA A 14 0.39 5.14 -11.85
N PHE A 15 0.68 4.20 -12.75
CA PHE A 15 2.04 3.84 -13.12
C PHE A 15 2.76 4.97 -13.86
N GLU A 16 2.05 5.68 -14.74
CA GLU A 16 2.57 6.89 -15.40
C GLU A 16 3.02 7.94 -14.38
N GLY A 17 2.14 8.30 -13.42
CA GLY A 17 2.51 9.25 -12.35
C GLY A 17 3.65 8.75 -11.46
N PHE A 18 3.74 7.43 -11.22
CA PHE A 18 4.88 6.84 -10.52
C PHE A 18 6.20 7.03 -11.31
N LEU A 19 6.19 6.80 -12.63
CA LEU A 19 7.36 7.02 -13.47
C LEU A 19 7.80 8.50 -13.45
N GLU A 20 6.85 9.43 -13.55
CA GLU A 20 7.13 10.87 -13.42
C GLU A 20 7.75 11.20 -12.07
N SER A 21 7.23 10.66 -10.96
CA SER A 21 7.82 10.84 -9.62
C SER A 21 9.25 10.31 -9.50
N LYS A 22 9.62 9.34 -10.34
CA LYS A 22 10.98 8.78 -10.44
C LYS A 22 11.88 9.56 -11.40
N GLY A 23 11.37 10.61 -12.04
CA GLY A 23 12.09 11.48 -12.97
C GLY A 23 12.10 10.99 -14.41
N TYR A 24 11.20 10.07 -14.78
CA TYR A 24 10.99 9.73 -16.18
C TYR A 24 10.12 10.79 -16.87
N MET A 25 10.46 11.13 -18.10
CA MET A 25 9.63 11.95 -18.97
C MET A 25 8.72 11.06 -19.80
N ILE A 26 7.42 11.32 -19.78
CA ILE A 26 6.45 10.64 -20.64
C ILE A 26 6.59 11.17 -22.07
N LEU A 27 6.68 10.26 -23.03
CA LEU A 27 6.86 10.57 -24.44
C LEU A 27 5.65 10.10 -25.24
N ALA A 28 5.46 10.69 -26.42
CA ALA A 28 4.50 10.19 -27.39
C ALA A 28 4.82 8.72 -27.74
N THR A 29 3.77 7.89 -27.79
CA THR A 29 3.90 6.49 -28.19
C THR A 29 4.30 6.36 -29.66
N SER A 30 4.93 5.25 -30.02
CA SER A 30 5.33 4.97 -31.39
C SER A 30 4.15 4.61 -32.29
N LYS A 31 4.42 4.34 -33.58
CA LYS A 31 3.41 3.84 -34.53
C LYS A 31 2.94 2.41 -34.21
N ASN A 32 3.45 1.76 -33.18
CA ASN A 32 3.02 0.44 -32.76
C ASN A 32 1.66 0.53 -32.04
N PRO A 33 0.59 -0.11 -32.57
CA PRO A 33 -0.76 -0.02 -31.99
C PRO A 33 -0.89 -0.69 -30.61
N TYR A 34 0.08 -1.49 -30.20
CA TYR A 34 0.09 -2.14 -28.89
C TYR A 34 0.84 -1.34 -27.83
N GLU A 35 1.57 -0.29 -28.22
CA GLU A 35 2.30 0.56 -27.28
C GLU A 35 1.35 1.56 -26.62
N VAL A 36 1.18 1.44 -25.31
CA VAL A 36 0.24 2.25 -24.53
C VAL A 36 0.94 3.27 -23.63
N LEU A 37 2.25 3.10 -23.37
CA LEU A 37 3.05 4.05 -22.62
C LEU A 37 4.51 3.98 -23.05
N ARG A 38 5.16 5.14 -23.11
CA ARG A 38 6.60 5.28 -23.32
C ARG A 38 7.12 6.34 -22.37
N ALA A 39 8.15 6.01 -21.61
CA ALA A 39 8.82 6.94 -20.71
C ALA A 39 10.35 6.81 -20.82
N LYS A 40 11.07 7.92 -20.61
CA LYS A 40 12.54 7.94 -20.74
C LYS A 40 13.20 8.69 -19.59
N LYS A 41 14.33 8.16 -19.10
CA LYS A 41 15.18 8.78 -18.09
C LYS A 41 16.64 8.42 -18.35
N ASP A 42 17.54 9.40 -18.46
CA ASP A 42 19.00 9.21 -18.54
C ASP A 42 19.46 8.14 -19.56
N GLY A 43 18.75 8.00 -20.68
CA GLY A 43 19.02 7.00 -21.71
C GLY A 43 18.27 5.66 -21.53
N ASP A 44 17.77 5.37 -20.33
CA ASP A 44 16.85 4.26 -20.08
C ASP A 44 15.45 4.58 -20.60
N THR A 45 14.79 3.57 -21.18
CA THR A 45 13.45 3.70 -21.77
C THR A 45 12.55 2.59 -21.26
N VAL A 46 11.40 2.96 -20.70
CA VAL A 46 10.35 2.05 -20.27
C VAL A 46 9.25 2.09 -21.31
N ILE A 47 8.81 0.92 -21.78
CA ILE A 47 7.71 0.79 -22.73
C ILE A 47 6.71 -0.22 -22.19
N VAL A 48 5.44 0.16 -22.20
CA VAL A 48 4.33 -0.70 -21.78
C VAL A 48 3.49 -1.06 -23.00
N TYR A 49 3.17 -2.35 -23.10
CA TYR A 49 2.38 -2.90 -24.19
C TYR A 49 1.06 -3.48 -23.68
N GLN A 50 0.00 -3.25 -24.43
CA GLN A 50 -1.28 -3.94 -24.29
C GLN A 50 -1.49 -4.85 -25.50
N LYS A 51 -1.48 -6.17 -25.27
CA LYS A 51 -1.78 -7.13 -26.35
C LYS A 51 -3.26 -7.03 -26.74
N LYS A 52 -3.58 -7.31 -28.02
CA LYS A 52 -4.92 -7.20 -28.60
C LYS A 52 -6.03 -7.86 -27.76
N ASP A 53 -5.76 -9.03 -27.20
CA ASP A 53 -6.73 -9.82 -26.42
C ASP A 53 -6.51 -9.73 -24.90
N ALA A 54 -5.56 -8.89 -24.45
CA ALA A 54 -5.31 -8.69 -23.02
C ALA A 54 -6.40 -7.82 -22.40
N LYS A 55 -7.19 -8.42 -21.51
CA LYS A 55 -8.29 -7.74 -20.80
C LYS A 55 -7.93 -7.24 -19.42
N GLU A 56 -6.83 -7.71 -18.85
CA GLU A 56 -6.49 -7.44 -17.44
C GLU A 56 -5.05 -6.93 -17.24
N HIS A 57 -4.10 -7.38 -18.06
CA HIS A 57 -2.68 -7.21 -17.79
C HIS A 57 -1.93 -6.52 -18.92
N LEU A 58 -0.99 -5.67 -18.53
CA LEU A 58 -0.03 -5.03 -19.41
C LEU A 58 1.31 -5.78 -19.38
N SER A 59 2.06 -5.66 -20.47
CA SER A 59 3.38 -6.28 -20.63
C SER A 59 4.47 -5.20 -20.61
N THR A 60 5.55 -5.45 -19.89
CA THR A 60 6.78 -4.64 -19.90
C THR A 60 7.97 -5.53 -20.27
N MET A 61 9.13 -4.93 -20.52
CA MET A 61 10.35 -5.71 -20.72
C MET A 61 10.84 -6.30 -19.39
N ASP A 62 11.53 -7.45 -19.43
CA ASP A 62 12.05 -8.10 -18.22
C ASP A 62 12.98 -7.18 -17.41
N LYS A 63 13.73 -6.29 -18.09
CA LYS A 63 14.59 -5.28 -17.44
C LYS A 63 13.82 -4.30 -16.55
N ASP A 64 12.53 -4.08 -16.85
CA ASP A 64 11.66 -3.13 -16.16
C ASP A 64 10.85 -3.80 -15.03
N TYR A 65 10.97 -5.12 -14.85
CA TYR A 65 10.29 -5.83 -13.76
C TYR A 65 10.62 -5.30 -12.36
N PRO A 66 11.87 -4.90 -12.04
CA PRO A 66 12.16 -4.26 -10.75
C PRO A 66 11.33 -2.99 -10.53
N LEU A 67 11.15 -2.17 -11.58
CA LEU A 67 10.41 -0.91 -11.52
C LEU A 67 8.90 -1.15 -11.34
N VAL A 68 8.34 -2.13 -12.07
CA VAL A 68 6.94 -2.54 -11.90
C VAL A 68 6.71 -3.14 -10.50
N ARG A 69 7.66 -3.91 -9.96
CA ARG A 69 7.59 -4.42 -8.57
C ARG A 69 7.59 -3.30 -7.55
N GLU A 70 8.43 -2.29 -7.76
CA GLU A 70 8.50 -1.13 -6.89
C GLU A 70 7.17 -0.37 -6.90
N PHE A 71 6.58 -0.14 -8.07
CA PHE A 71 5.25 0.44 -8.20
C PHE A 71 4.18 -0.39 -7.46
N ILE A 72 4.13 -1.70 -7.67
CA ILE A 72 3.13 -2.55 -6.99
C ILE A 72 3.32 -2.50 -5.46
N LYS A 73 4.57 -2.38 -4.99
CA LYS A 73 4.86 -2.19 -3.57
C LYS A 73 4.41 -0.81 -3.08
N SER A 74 4.62 0.25 -3.86
CA SER A 74 4.18 1.61 -3.48
C SER A 74 2.67 1.76 -3.46
N GLN A 75 1.94 0.94 -4.23
CA GLN A 75 0.48 0.87 -4.20
C GLN A 75 -0.07 0.10 -2.98
N ARG A 76 0.76 -0.65 -2.26
CA ARG A 76 0.29 -1.28 -1.01
C ARG A 76 0.03 -0.16 -0.01
N LYS A 77 -1.25 -0.01 0.37
CA LYS A 77 -1.62 0.78 1.55
C LYS A 77 -0.76 0.28 2.70
N GLN A 78 0.09 1.16 3.24
CA GLN A 78 0.87 0.87 4.43
C GLN A 78 -0.11 0.43 5.52
N THR A 79 0.19 -0.64 6.24
CA THR A 79 -0.62 -1.07 7.39
C THR A 79 -0.12 -0.42 8.67
N ASN A 80 -0.91 -0.43 9.74
CA ASN A 80 -0.43 0.01 11.07
C ASN A 80 0.79 -0.81 11.52
N ALA A 81 0.87 -2.09 11.16
CA ALA A 81 2.06 -2.89 11.39
C ALA A 81 3.29 -2.41 10.61
N ASP A 82 3.10 -1.92 9.38
CA ASP A 82 4.20 -1.37 8.59
C ASP A 82 4.69 -0.04 9.16
N LYS A 83 3.79 0.79 9.74
CA LYS A 83 4.18 2.00 10.48
C LYS A 83 5.06 1.66 11.69
N ILE A 84 4.64 0.70 12.51
CA ILE A 84 5.40 0.28 13.70
C ILE A 84 6.79 -0.25 13.32
N ARG A 85 6.89 -1.00 12.22
CA ARG A 85 8.20 -1.48 11.71
C ARG A 85 9.13 -0.37 11.23
N SER A 86 8.60 0.82 10.93
CA SER A 86 9.37 1.99 10.49
C SER A 86 9.60 3.05 11.57
N MET A 87 9.03 2.87 12.78
CA MET A 87 9.22 3.79 13.89
C MET A 87 10.67 3.81 14.38
N THR A 88 11.13 4.99 14.79
CA THR A 88 12.33 5.18 15.61
C THR A 88 12.13 4.63 17.01
N ASP A 89 13.21 4.49 17.77
CA ASP A 89 13.15 4.01 19.16
C ASP A 89 12.32 4.98 20.04
N GLU A 90 12.43 6.28 19.79
CA GLU A 90 11.66 7.32 20.50
C GLU A 90 10.16 7.23 20.19
N GLU A 91 9.78 7.13 18.91
CA GLU A 91 8.37 6.98 18.49
C GLU A 91 7.77 5.66 19.00
N LEU A 92 8.55 4.58 18.97
CA LEU A 92 8.12 3.28 19.46
C LEU A 92 7.90 3.30 20.99
N ALA A 93 8.75 4.00 21.73
CA ALA A 93 8.57 4.20 23.17
C ALA A 93 7.29 4.98 23.48
N GLU A 94 7.01 6.07 22.76
CA GLU A 94 5.76 6.82 22.89
C GLU A 94 4.55 5.94 22.56
N PHE A 95 4.61 5.17 21.48
CA PHE A 95 3.56 4.23 21.09
C PHE A 95 3.26 3.21 22.20
N TYR A 96 4.27 2.58 22.80
CA TYR A 96 4.05 1.62 23.88
C TYR A 96 3.43 2.22 25.14
N THR A 97 3.64 3.51 25.40
CA THR A 97 3.02 4.18 26.56
C THR A 97 1.57 4.58 26.32
N THR A 98 1.18 4.75 25.07
CA THR A 98 -0.13 5.30 24.70
C THR A 98 -1.08 4.25 24.14
N PHE A 99 -0.57 3.18 23.52
CA PHE A 99 -1.38 2.16 22.88
C PHE A 99 -2.03 1.22 23.90
N SER A 100 -3.31 0.92 23.69
CA SER A 100 -4.01 -0.14 24.42
C SER A 100 -5.02 -0.82 23.50
N ALA A 101 -5.27 -2.12 23.71
CA ALA A 101 -6.30 -2.85 22.96
C ALA A 101 -7.68 -2.19 23.10
N CYS A 102 -7.94 -1.54 24.25
CA CYS A 102 -9.17 -0.79 24.47
C CYS A 102 -9.32 0.40 23.51
N LYS A 103 -8.24 1.08 23.11
CA LYS A 103 -8.32 2.23 22.18
C LYS A 103 -8.80 1.86 20.77
N VAL A 104 -8.63 0.60 20.39
CA VAL A 104 -8.99 0.05 19.07
C VAL A 104 -10.13 -0.96 19.16
N CYS A 105 -10.74 -1.09 20.34
CA CYS A 105 -11.86 -1.98 20.59
C CYS A 105 -13.18 -1.33 20.16
N GLU A 106 -14.13 -2.13 19.68
CA GLU A 106 -15.47 -1.66 19.27
C GLU A 106 -16.30 -1.04 20.40
N TYR A 107 -15.95 -1.32 21.66
CA TYR A 107 -16.61 -0.77 22.84
C TYR A 107 -15.94 0.49 23.38
N GLN A 108 -14.93 1.03 22.69
CA GLN A 108 -14.27 2.25 23.11
C GLN A 108 -15.21 3.45 22.99
N ASP A 109 -15.37 4.20 24.08
CA ASP A 109 -16.05 5.49 24.08
C ASP A 109 -14.99 6.60 24.03
N ALA A 110 -14.79 7.18 22.85
CA ALA A 110 -13.79 8.23 22.62
C ALA A 110 -14.11 9.55 23.33
N GLU A 111 -15.39 9.85 23.60
CA GLU A 111 -15.78 11.09 24.27
C GLU A 111 -15.50 11.02 25.78
N ARG A 112 -15.66 9.84 26.36
CA ARG A 112 -15.51 9.62 27.81
C ARG A 112 -14.17 8.99 28.18
N ASP A 113 -13.39 8.57 27.20
CA ASP A 113 -12.16 7.76 27.38
C ASP A 113 -12.40 6.54 28.28
N THR A 114 -13.53 5.85 28.06
CA THR A 114 -13.95 4.70 28.88
C THR A 114 -14.44 3.52 28.02
N CYS A 115 -14.66 2.38 28.67
CA CYS A 115 -15.25 1.21 28.03
C CYS A 115 -16.78 1.28 28.11
N GLY A 116 -17.45 1.36 26.96
CA GLY A 116 -18.91 1.34 26.82
C GLY A 116 -19.51 -0.06 26.69
N ALA A 117 -18.76 -1.12 27.02
CA ALA A 117 -19.25 -2.49 26.93
C ALA A 117 -20.40 -2.73 27.91
N THR A 118 -21.33 -3.61 27.53
CA THR A 118 -22.45 -3.98 28.40
C THR A 118 -21.97 -4.68 29.67
N THR A 119 -22.75 -4.55 30.74
CA THR A 119 -22.46 -5.18 32.03
C THR A 119 -22.27 -6.70 31.85
N GLY A 120 -21.14 -7.22 32.32
CA GLY A 120 -20.77 -8.64 32.20
C GLY A 120 -19.80 -8.97 31.07
N PHE A 121 -19.48 -8.00 30.22
CA PHE A 121 -18.39 -8.15 29.26
C PHE A 121 -17.03 -8.22 29.96
N LEU A 122 -16.21 -9.22 29.60
CA LEU A 122 -14.86 -9.40 30.11
C LEU A 122 -13.87 -9.36 28.94
N CYS A 123 -13.01 -8.34 28.91
CA CYS A 123 -11.90 -8.29 27.97
C CYS A 123 -10.86 -9.35 28.35
N THR A 124 -10.75 -10.41 27.55
CA THR A 124 -9.73 -11.45 27.74
C THR A 124 -8.49 -11.15 26.91
N GLN A 125 -7.35 -11.73 27.28
CA GLN A 125 -6.13 -11.61 26.50
C GLN A 125 -6.34 -12.03 25.04
N THR A 126 -7.05 -13.13 24.79
CA THR A 126 -7.32 -13.63 23.43
C THR A 126 -8.18 -12.66 22.62
N TYR A 127 -9.18 -12.03 23.24
CA TYR A 127 -9.99 -11.00 22.59
C TYR A 127 -9.15 -9.76 22.25
N ALA A 128 -8.31 -9.30 23.20
CA ALA A 128 -7.40 -8.19 22.98
C ALA A 128 -6.39 -8.47 21.85
N GLU A 129 -5.80 -9.67 21.80
CA GLU A 129 -4.88 -10.09 20.73
C GLU A 129 -5.57 -10.08 19.36
N ALA A 130 -6.81 -10.54 19.27
CA ALA A 130 -7.57 -10.52 18.02
C ALA A 130 -7.82 -9.08 17.52
N ILE A 131 -8.23 -8.18 18.41
CA ILE A 131 -8.44 -6.76 18.07
C ILE A 131 -7.13 -6.13 17.59
N ILE A 132 -6.04 -6.30 18.34
CA ILE A 132 -4.74 -5.74 17.99
C ILE A 132 -4.30 -6.28 16.62
N LEU A 133 -4.48 -7.58 16.37
CA LEU A 133 -4.11 -8.19 15.09
C LEU A 133 -4.92 -7.61 13.92
N ASP A 134 -6.21 -7.36 14.11
CA ASP A 134 -7.06 -6.77 13.08
C ASP A 134 -6.69 -5.30 12.83
N TRP A 135 -6.43 -4.52 13.89
CA TRP A 135 -5.93 -3.15 13.77
C TRP A 135 -4.55 -3.09 13.09
N LEU A 136 -3.64 -4.01 13.41
CA LEU A 136 -2.32 -4.08 12.79
C LEU A 136 -2.38 -4.34 11.28
N LYS A 137 -3.40 -5.07 10.81
CA LYS A 137 -3.62 -5.39 9.39
C LYS A 137 -4.40 -4.30 8.64
N SER A 138 -5.07 -3.40 9.35
CA SER A 138 -5.86 -2.34 8.72
C SER A 138 -4.93 -1.31 8.05
N PRO A 139 -5.44 -0.55 7.06
CA PRO A 139 -4.69 0.54 6.46
C PRO A 139 -4.24 1.52 7.54
N ALA A 140 -2.99 1.97 7.44
CA ALA A 140 -2.40 2.93 8.34
C ALA A 140 -3.28 4.18 8.41
N GLU A 141 -3.68 4.56 9.62
CA GLU A 141 -4.47 5.77 9.86
C GLU A 141 -3.63 6.98 9.41
N SER A 142 -4.14 7.81 8.51
CA SER A 142 -3.49 9.07 8.15
C SER A 142 -3.52 9.98 9.37
N GLU A 143 -2.39 10.54 9.78
CA GLU A 143 -2.36 11.62 10.78
C GLU A 143 -3.24 12.75 10.24
N GLY A 144 -4.36 12.98 10.94
CA GLY A 144 -5.30 14.08 10.66
C GLY A 144 -4.94 15.29 11.48
#